data_AF-A0A3P7NUF9-F1
#
_entry.id   AF-A0A3P7NUF9-F1
#
_cell.length_a   1.000
_cell.length_b   1.000
_cell.length_c   1.000
_cell.angle_alpha   90.00
_cell.angle_beta   90.00
_cell.angle_gamma   90.00
#
_symmetry.space_group_name_H-M   'P 1'
#
loop_
_entity.id
_entity.type
_entity.pdbx_description
1 polymer ?
#
loop_
_entity_poly.entity_id
_entity_poly.type
_entity_poly.pdbx_seq_one_letter_code
_entity_poly.pdbx_strand_id
1 'polypeptide(L)'
;MARGIFLLPADATERYQLSAEDIYAKRKCDSLRALITEFADIAEKNLVESRSYRGCIDPNLHLALMASGATLDHLLLTLRKNGYDLWDSRLQRGFDLLAWRLWWRKLRGQY
;
A
#
# COMPACT_ATOMS: atom_id res chain seq x y z
N MET A 1 24.45 4.74 -4.06
CA MET A 1 23.74 3.45 -4.20
C MET A 1 22.77 3.32 -3.04
N ALA A 2 21.46 3.40 -3.29
CA ALA A 2 20.46 3.26 -2.23
C ALA A 2 20.43 1.79 -1.78
N ARG A 3 20.70 1.52 -0.49
CA ARG A 3 20.48 0.21 0.11
C ARG A 3 18.97 0.03 0.25
N GLY A 4 18.35 -0.71 -0.67
CA GLY A 4 16.93 -1.07 -0.56
C GLY A 4 16.76 -2.08 0.56
N ILE A 5 16.21 -1.68 1.69
CA ILE A 5 15.91 -2.63 2.77
C ILE A 5 14.65 -3.40 2.38
N PHE A 6 14.77 -4.72 2.22
CA PHE A 6 13.61 -5.60 2.02
C PHE A 6 13.26 -6.27 3.34
N LEU A 7 12.12 -5.89 3.91
CA LEU A 7 11.56 -6.52 5.11
C LEU A 7 10.44 -7.45 4.66
N LEU A 8 10.74 -8.74 4.58
CA LEU A 8 9.78 -9.77 4.22
C LEU A 8 9.69 -10.81 5.35
N PRO A 9 8.47 -11.27 5.71
CA PRO A 9 8.29 -12.38 6.61
C PRO A 9 8.97 -13.66 6.08
N ALA A 10 9.61 -14.42 6.98
CA ALA A 10 10.36 -15.63 6.61
C ALA A 10 9.45 -16.71 5.98
N ASP A 11 8.25 -16.87 6.52
CA ASP A 11 7.22 -17.78 6.03
C ASP A 11 6.74 -17.40 4.61
N ALA A 12 6.64 -16.11 4.32
CA ALA A 12 6.28 -15.62 2.99
C ALA A 12 7.40 -15.89 1.97
N THR A 13 8.67 -15.68 2.36
CA THR A 13 9.81 -15.97 1.48
C THR A 13 9.95 -17.46 1.17
N GLU A 14 9.68 -18.33 2.13
CA GLU A 14 9.69 -19.79 1.92
C GLU A 14 8.56 -20.23 0.99
N ARG A 15 7.34 -19.75 1.21
CA ARG A 15 6.16 -20.11 0.41
C ARG A 15 6.32 -19.76 -1.06
N TYR A 16 6.88 -18.60 -1.36
CA TYR A 16 7.13 -18.14 -2.73
C TYR A 16 8.51 -18.53 -3.27
N GLN A 17 9.31 -19.28 -2.50
CA GLN A 17 10.67 -19.70 -2.84
C GLN A 17 11.57 -18.52 -3.27
N LEU A 18 11.41 -17.39 -2.57
CA LEU A 18 12.13 -16.15 -2.83
C LEU A 18 13.35 -16.04 -1.90
N SER A 19 14.52 -15.85 -2.49
CA SER A 19 15.71 -15.45 -1.75
C SER A 19 15.94 -13.94 -1.87
N ALA A 20 16.69 -13.35 -0.94
CA ALA A 20 17.08 -11.95 -1.03
C ALA A 20 17.87 -11.69 -2.34
N GLU A 21 18.75 -12.62 -2.72
CA GLU A 21 19.53 -12.53 -3.96
C GLU A 21 18.63 -12.50 -5.20
N ASP A 22 17.59 -13.34 -5.25
CA ASP A 22 16.63 -13.36 -6.35
C ASP A 22 15.95 -12.00 -6.51
N ILE A 23 15.54 -11.38 -5.39
CA ILE A 23 14.86 -10.08 -5.39
C ILE A 23 15.80 -8.97 -5.88
N TYR A 24 17.04 -8.92 -5.37
CA TYR A 24 18.03 -7.92 -5.80
C TYR A 24 18.45 -8.10 -7.26
N ALA A 25 18.62 -9.34 -7.71
CA ALA A 25 18.97 -9.66 -9.09
C ALA A 25 17.79 -9.55 -10.07
N LYS A 26 16.59 -9.17 -9.58
CA LYS A 26 15.34 -9.15 -10.36
C LYS A 26 15.05 -10.48 -11.05
N ARG A 27 15.35 -11.58 -10.36
CA ARG A 27 14.98 -12.95 -10.76
C ARG A 27 13.65 -13.31 -10.10
N LYS A 28 12.91 -14.25 -10.69
CA LYS A 28 11.59 -14.70 -10.19
C LYS A 28 10.58 -13.55 -9.98
N CYS A 29 10.53 -12.58 -10.91
CA CYS A 29 9.63 -11.43 -10.83
C CYS A 29 8.16 -11.83 -10.66
N ASP A 30 7.73 -12.95 -11.23
CA ASP A 30 6.33 -13.40 -11.12
C ASP A 30 5.99 -13.90 -9.71
N SER A 31 6.89 -14.65 -9.07
CA SER A 31 6.73 -15.06 -7.66
C SER A 31 6.70 -13.85 -6.74
N LEU A 32 7.54 -12.84 -7.01
CA LEU A 32 7.52 -11.60 -6.25
C LEU A 32 6.22 -10.82 -6.45
N ARG A 33 5.73 -10.69 -7.69
CA ARG A 33 4.42 -10.07 -7.99
C ARG A 33 3.27 -10.78 -7.28
N ALA A 34 3.29 -12.12 -7.24
CA ALA A 34 2.29 -12.90 -6.54
C ALA A 34 2.30 -12.61 -5.03
N LEU A 35 3.48 -12.56 -4.42
CA LEU A 35 3.63 -12.16 -3.01
C LEU A 35 3.11 -10.74 -2.74
N ILE A 36 3.46 -9.78 -3.60
CA ILE A 36 2.99 -8.40 -3.47
C ILE A 36 1.47 -8.32 -3.62
N THR A 37 0.90 -9.12 -4.52
CA THR A 37 -0.55 -9.21 -4.71
C THR A 37 -1.23 -9.69 -3.44
N GLU A 38 -0.74 -10.77 -2.83
CA GLU A 38 -1.26 -11.27 -1.54
C GLU A 38 -1.20 -10.18 -0.46
N PHE A 39 -0.10 -9.45 -0.36
CA PHE A 39 0.04 -8.37 0.62
C PHE A 39 -0.88 -7.18 0.32
N ALA A 40 -1.08 -6.85 -0.96
CA ALA A 40 -2.01 -5.80 -1.36
C ALA A 40 -3.46 -6.18 -0.99
N ASP A 41 -3.85 -7.44 -1.20
CA ASP A 41 -5.17 -7.95 -0.86
C ASP A 41 -5.42 -7.92 0.66
N ILE A 42 -4.43 -8.34 1.46
CA ILE A 42 -4.49 -8.25 2.93
C ILE A 42 -4.59 -6.79 3.37
N ALA A 43 -3.79 -5.91 2.79
CA ALA A 43 -3.81 -4.48 3.12
C ALA A 43 -5.16 -3.84 2.76
N GLU A 44 -5.73 -4.16 1.60
CA GLU A 44 -7.04 -3.67 1.19
C GLU A 44 -8.14 -4.13 2.16
N LYS A 45 -8.13 -5.42 2.53
CA LYS A 45 -9.07 -5.96 3.51
C LYS A 45 -8.97 -5.26 4.86
N ASN A 46 -7.76 -5.11 5.39
CA ASN A 46 -7.52 -4.44 6.68
C ASN A 46 -7.91 -2.97 6.62
N LEU A 47 -7.70 -2.31 5.49
CA LEU A 47 -8.06 -0.90 5.30
C LEU A 47 -9.59 -0.72 5.24
N VAL A 48 -10.32 -1.62 4.60
CA VAL A 48 -11.80 -1.65 4.66
C VAL A 48 -12.28 -1.89 6.09
N GLU A 49 -11.71 -2.88 6.79
CA GLU A 49 -12.06 -3.19 8.17
C GLU A 49 -11.77 -2.01 9.12
N SER A 50 -10.61 -1.35 8.97
CA SER A 50 -10.22 -0.19 9.78
C SER A 50 -11.24 0.96 9.70
N ARG A 51 -11.88 1.14 8.54
CA ARG A 51 -12.91 2.17 8.32
C ARG A 51 -14.21 1.87 9.06
N SER A 52 -14.50 0.60 9.35
CA SER A 52 -15.67 0.23 10.15
C SER A 52 -15.58 0.73 11.60
N TYR A 53 -14.35 0.89 12.12
CA TYR A 53 -14.10 1.39 13.48
C TYR A 53 -14.23 2.91 13.62
N ARG A 54 -14.60 3.64 12.55
CA ARG A 54 -14.76 5.11 12.58
C ARG A 54 -15.63 5.59 13.75
N GLY A 55 -16.70 4.86 14.09
CA GLY A 55 -17.60 5.21 15.19
C GLY A 55 -16.96 5.14 16.58
N CYS A 56 -15.82 4.45 16.72
CA CYS A 56 -15.09 4.29 17.97
C CYS A 56 -13.97 5.32 18.16
N ILE A 57 -13.79 6.25 17.22
CA ILE A 57 -12.67 7.19 17.17
C ILE A 57 -13.17 8.60 17.42
N ASP A 58 -12.43 9.38 18.20
CA ASP A 58 -12.67 10.81 18.42
C ASP A 58 -12.79 11.55 17.07
N PRO A 59 -13.88 12.32 16.84
CA PRO A 59 -14.08 13.09 15.62
C PRO A 59 -12.91 13.98 15.21
N ASN A 60 -12.14 14.50 16.17
CA ASN A 60 -10.99 15.36 15.91
C ASN A 60 -9.84 14.59 15.23
N LEU A 61 -9.79 13.27 15.37
CA LEU A 61 -8.76 12.41 14.76
C LEU A 61 -9.15 11.89 13.38
N HIS A 62 -10.43 12.02 12.97
CA HIS A 62 -10.91 11.48 11.70
C HIS A 62 -10.14 12.04 10.51
N LEU A 63 -9.82 13.33 10.51
CA LEU A 63 -9.08 13.97 9.40
C LEU A 63 -7.65 13.45 9.27
N ALA A 64 -6.95 13.23 10.39
CA ALA A 64 -5.60 12.66 10.37
C ALA A 64 -5.60 11.22 9.84
N LEU A 65 -6.57 10.41 10.28
CA LEU A 65 -6.74 9.04 9.80
C LEU A 65 -7.18 8.98 8.33
N MET A 66 -8.02 9.91 7.89
CA MET A 66 -8.41 10.08 6.48
C MET A 66 -7.22 10.34 5.58
N ALA A 67 -6.29 11.20 6.01
CA ALA A 67 -5.08 11.48 5.25
C ALA A 67 -4.26 10.21 5.03
N SER A 68 -4.02 9.45 6.10
CA SER A 68 -3.33 8.15 6.05
C SER A 68 -4.07 7.11 5.21
N GLY A 69 -5.40 7.04 5.32
CA GLY A 69 -6.20 6.12 4.50
C GLY A 69 -6.20 6.48 3.02
N ALA A 70 -6.17 7.77 2.68
CA ALA A 70 -6.13 8.24 1.29
C ALA A 70 -4.77 8.03 0.61
N THR A 71 -3.67 8.12 1.36
CA THR A 71 -2.33 7.79 0.84
C THR A 71 -2.21 6.30 0.56
N LEU A 72 -2.71 5.44 1.47
CA LEU A 72 -2.75 3.99 1.27
C LEU A 72 -3.67 3.60 0.10
N ASP A 73 -4.86 4.20 -0.02
CA ASP A 73 -5.74 4.04 -1.19
C ASP A 73 -4.97 4.32 -2.50
N HIS A 74 -4.21 5.41 -2.54
CA HIS A 74 -3.46 5.80 -3.72
C HIS A 74 -2.34 4.80 -4.03
N LEU A 75 -1.62 4.33 -3.02
CA LEU A 75 -0.55 3.36 -3.17
C LEU A 75 -1.08 2.03 -3.72
N LEU A 76 -2.18 1.51 -3.15
CA LEU A 76 -2.83 0.28 -3.63
C LEU A 76 -3.34 0.43 -5.06
N LEU A 77 -3.97 1.55 -5.39
CA LEU A 77 -4.41 1.85 -6.76
C LEU A 77 -3.23 1.91 -7.74
N THR A 78 -2.11 2.49 -7.34
CA THR A 78 -0.89 2.58 -8.16
C THR A 78 -0.26 1.20 -8.34
N LEU A 79 -0.17 0.38 -7.29
CA LEU A 79 0.28 -1.01 -7.39
C LEU A 79 -0.57 -1.81 -8.38
N ARG A 80 -1.89 -1.74 -8.26
CA ARG A 80 -2.82 -2.46 -9.15
C ARG A 80 -2.67 -2.01 -10.61
N LYS A 81 -2.54 -0.70 -10.86
CA LYS A 81 -2.34 -0.15 -12.21
C LYS A 81 -1.01 -0.57 -12.84
N ASN A 82 -0.01 -0.88 -12.02
CA ASN A 82 1.33 -1.23 -12.48
C ASN A 82 1.55 -2.75 -12.51
N GLY A 83 0.49 -3.55 -12.33
CA GLY A 83 0.60 -5.01 -12.30
C GLY A 83 1.47 -5.51 -11.15
N TYR A 84 1.46 -4.81 -10.01
CA TYR A 84 2.22 -5.13 -8.81
C TYR A 84 3.75 -5.14 -9.02
N ASP A 85 4.25 -4.30 -9.92
CA ASP A 85 5.69 -4.06 -10.11
C ASP A 85 6.24 -3.05 -9.08
N LEU A 86 7.14 -3.51 -8.18
CA LEU A 86 7.79 -2.66 -7.17
C LEU A 86 8.82 -1.69 -7.73
N TRP A 87 9.35 -1.94 -8.91
CA TRP A 87 10.39 -1.10 -9.51
C TRP A 87 9.79 0.07 -10.30
N ASP A 88 8.47 0.19 -10.36
CA ASP A 88 7.82 1.30 -11.02
C ASP A 88 8.07 2.62 -10.27
N SER A 89 8.67 3.58 -10.98
CA SER A 89 8.95 4.93 -10.46
C SER A 89 7.71 5.66 -9.93
N ARG A 90 6.49 5.28 -10.34
CA ARG A 90 5.24 5.85 -9.84
C ARG A 90 4.98 5.52 -8.38
N LEU A 91 5.49 4.40 -7.86
CA LEU A 91 5.38 4.06 -6.44
C LEU A 91 6.23 4.99 -5.55
N GLN A 92 7.26 5.61 -6.12
CA GLN A 92 8.14 6.55 -5.43
C GLN A 92 7.60 7.98 -5.46
N ARG A 93 6.56 8.24 -6.26
CA ARG A 93 5.92 9.57 -6.34
C ARG A 93 4.89 9.71 -5.24
N GLY A 94 4.92 10.86 -4.57
CA GLY A 94 3.89 11.25 -3.61
C GLY A 94 2.55 11.48 -4.29
N PHE A 95 1.49 11.50 -3.51
CA PHE A 95 0.16 11.78 -4.04
C PHE A 95 -0.06 13.29 -4.17
N ASP A 96 0.32 13.86 -5.32
CA ASP A 96 0.27 15.32 -5.59
C ASP A 96 -1.13 15.93 -5.41
N LEU A 97 -2.20 15.12 -5.53
CA LEU A 97 -3.60 15.55 -5.40
C LEU A 97 -4.24 15.12 -4.06
N LEU A 98 -3.44 14.76 -3.05
CA LEU A 98 -3.93 14.36 -1.72
C LEU A 98 -4.79 15.45 -1.09
N ALA A 99 -4.30 16.70 -1.07
CA ALA A 99 -5.00 17.82 -0.46
C ALA A 99 -6.37 18.06 -1.11
N TRP A 100 -6.44 18.01 -2.44
CA TRP A 100 -7.69 18.16 -3.19
C TRP A 100 -8.67 17.02 -2.90
N ARG A 101 -8.19 15.77 -2.87
CA ARG A 101 -9.02 14.60 -2.57
C ARG A 101 -9.57 14.62 -1.14
N LEU A 102 -8.76 15.05 -0.17
CA LEU A 102 -9.18 15.20 1.22
C LEU A 102 -10.20 16.33 1.38
N TRP A 103 -9.97 17.46 0.72
CA TRP A 103 -10.92 18.57 0.70
C TRP A 103 -12.29 18.14 0.16
N TRP A 104 -12.31 17.38 -0.94
CA TRP A 104 -13.54 16.84 -1.51
C TRP A 104 -14.25 15.83 -0.60
N ARG A 105 -13.49 14.94 0.08
CA ARG A 105 -14.05 13.98 1.05
C ARG A 105 -14.65 14.68 2.27
N LYS A 106 -13.98 15.72 2.79
CA LYS A 106 -14.50 16.59 3.86
C LYS A 106 -15.83 17.23 3.46
N LEU A 107 -15.91 17.79 2.25
CA LEU A 107 -17.15 18.40 1.75
C LEU A 107 -18.32 17.41 1.62
N ARG A 108 -18.03 16.14 1.33
CA ARG A 108 -19.04 15.08 1.22
C ARG A 108 -19.46 14.47 2.57
N GLY A 109 -18.93 14.95 3.70
CA GLY A 109 -19.17 14.34 5.01
C GLY A 109 -18.62 12.91 5.13
N GLN A 110 -17.81 12.50 4.15
CA GLN A 110 -17.10 11.23 4.13
C GLN A 110 -15.80 11.46 4.89
N TYR A 111 -15.88 11.43 6.22
CA TYR A 111 -14.72 11.35 7.12
C TYR A 111 -14.29 9.90 7.36
#